data_AF-A0A8B2P3U4-F1
#
_entry.id   AF-A0A8B2P3U4-F1
#
_cell.length_a   1.000
_cell.length_b   1.000
_cell.length_c   1.000
_cell.angle_alpha   90.00
_cell.angle_beta   90.00
_cell.angle_gamma   90.00
#
_symmetry.space_group_name_H-M   'P 1'
#
loop_
_entity.id
_entity.type
_entity.pdbx_description
1 polymer ?
#
loop_
_entity_poly.entity_id
_entity_poly.type
_entity_poly.pdbx_seq_one_letter_code
_entity_poly.pdbx_strand_id
1 'polypeptide(L)'
;MSADPGPSGLAAIAAELRGHPSIRGKLAIGRAAAALGLSVHSDGRPGDDAAVLPRDGGYDLFAGEGFIPAFVNSAPWFAGWCAVMVNVSDIAAMGGRAVAVVDQIWAPDPEAARPVMEGMRAAAEAYGVPLVGGHTNFAASELSLAASIFGRANALITSFDALPGDLLVAAIDRRGEYSGFDNFGAFLGAPAERLRADLEILPELAEAELVTAGKDISQGGIVGTGLMLAECSGVGLDIDVAALDPPAGTAPARWLRTFPSFGFLLSVAPDMVETTLARFAVRDIRADVIGRVTEGSTVRLVDGEDAALFWDYRDTPYLGLRAKEPAHA
;
A
#
# COMPACT_ATOMS: atom_id res chain seq x y z
N MET A 1 39.49 7.71 -25.94
CA MET A 1 38.19 7.04 -25.75
C MET A 1 37.97 6.94 -24.25
N SER A 2 37.22 7.87 -23.67
CA SER A 2 36.81 7.76 -22.27
C SER A 2 35.83 6.61 -22.18
N ALA A 3 36.13 5.62 -21.33
CA ALA A 3 35.16 4.61 -20.96
C ALA A 3 33.99 5.34 -20.29
N ASP A 4 32.80 5.12 -20.83
CA ASP A 4 31.54 5.51 -20.21
C ASP A 4 31.51 4.89 -18.79
N PRO A 5 31.45 5.66 -17.70
CA PRO A 5 31.26 5.07 -16.40
C PRO A 5 29.88 4.41 -16.46
N GLY A 6 29.83 3.09 -16.34
CA GLY A 6 28.57 2.36 -16.29
C GLY A 6 27.61 2.99 -15.27
N PRO A 7 26.29 2.77 -15.41
CA PRO A 7 25.30 3.39 -14.53
C PRO A 7 25.71 3.24 -13.06
N SER A 8 25.61 4.34 -12.29
CA SER A 8 25.80 4.29 -10.83
C SER A 8 24.91 3.19 -10.22
N GLY A 9 25.28 2.67 -9.04
CA GLY A 9 24.49 1.63 -8.37
C GLY A 9 23.01 2.01 -8.26
N LEU A 10 22.72 3.28 -7.98
CA LEU A 10 21.36 3.83 -7.95
C LEU A 10 20.65 3.79 -9.31
N ALA A 11 21.34 4.14 -10.41
CA ALA A 11 20.75 4.12 -11.74
C ALA A 11 20.41 2.69 -12.20
N ALA A 12 21.24 1.70 -11.83
CA ALA A 12 20.96 0.29 -12.08
C ALA A 12 19.73 -0.19 -11.28
N ILE A 13 19.65 0.14 -9.98
CA ILE A 13 18.50 -0.19 -9.12
C ILE A 13 17.22 0.47 -9.65
N ALA A 14 17.28 1.76 -10.01
CA ALA A 14 16.15 2.48 -10.56
C ALA A 14 15.65 1.87 -11.88
N ALA A 15 16.56 1.45 -12.76
CA ALA A 15 16.22 0.79 -14.01
C ALA A 15 15.59 -0.60 -13.79
N GLU A 16 16.14 -1.39 -12.87
CA GLU A 16 15.59 -2.69 -12.47
C GLU A 16 14.15 -2.54 -11.96
N LEU A 17 13.95 -1.66 -10.98
CA LEU A 17 12.65 -1.42 -10.36
C LEU A 17 11.64 -0.90 -11.37
N ARG A 18 12.03 0.04 -12.24
CA ARG A 18 11.15 0.59 -13.29
C ARG A 18 10.66 -0.51 -14.23
N GLY A 19 11.50 -1.50 -14.53
CA GLY A 19 11.14 -2.64 -15.38
C GLY A 19 10.38 -3.75 -14.66
N HIS A 20 10.30 -3.72 -13.33
CA HIS A 20 9.79 -4.85 -12.54
C HIS A 20 8.27 -5.06 -12.74
N PRO A 21 7.78 -6.31 -12.88
CA PRO A 21 6.36 -6.58 -13.10
C PRO A 21 5.43 -6.02 -12.02
N SER A 22 5.87 -6.01 -10.76
CA SER A 22 5.05 -5.52 -9.65
C SER A 22 4.82 -4.00 -9.70
N ILE A 23 5.79 -3.24 -10.23
CA ILE A 23 5.64 -1.81 -10.52
C ILE A 23 4.79 -1.63 -11.78
N ARG A 24 5.17 -2.28 -12.88
CA ARG A 24 4.49 -2.11 -14.18
C ARG A 24 3.03 -2.56 -14.17
N GLY A 25 2.67 -3.53 -13.32
CA GLY A 25 1.30 -4.03 -13.19
C GLY A 25 0.31 -2.96 -12.74
N LYS A 26 0.75 -1.96 -11.97
CA LYS A 26 -0.11 -0.88 -11.46
C LYS A 26 -0.55 0.11 -12.54
N LEU A 27 0.14 0.16 -13.68
CA LEU A 27 -0.29 0.94 -14.86
C LEU A 27 -1.67 0.53 -15.39
N ALA A 28 -2.13 -0.69 -15.08
CA ALA A 28 -3.48 -1.13 -15.43
C ALA A 28 -4.57 -0.33 -14.70
N ILE A 29 -4.28 0.22 -13.52
CA ILE A 29 -5.22 1.02 -12.73
C ILE A 29 -5.68 2.24 -13.53
N GLY A 30 -4.74 2.99 -14.12
CA GLY A 30 -5.10 4.17 -14.92
C GLY A 30 -5.89 3.86 -16.17
N ARG A 31 -5.65 2.71 -16.80
CA ARG A 31 -6.45 2.26 -17.95
C ARG A 31 -7.88 1.91 -17.53
N ALA A 32 -8.04 1.20 -16.42
CA ALA A 32 -9.34 0.84 -15.88
C ALA A 32 -10.12 2.08 -15.42
N ALA A 33 -9.47 2.99 -14.70
CA ALA A 33 -10.06 4.25 -14.26
C ALA A 33 -10.54 5.09 -15.45
N ALA A 34 -9.71 5.26 -16.48
CA ALA A 34 -10.09 5.98 -17.69
C ALA A 34 -11.29 5.34 -18.41
N ALA A 35 -11.34 4.01 -18.50
CA ALA A 35 -12.46 3.29 -19.11
C ALA A 35 -13.77 3.46 -18.33
N LEU A 36 -13.69 3.65 -17.01
CA LEU A 36 -14.83 3.91 -16.13
C LEU A 36 -15.16 5.40 -16.00
N GLY A 37 -14.37 6.29 -16.60
CA GLY A 37 -14.54 7.74 -16.45
C GLY A 37 -14.20 8.27 -15.05
N LEU A 38 -13.34 7.56 -14.30
CA LEU A 38 -12.91 7.93 -12.97
C LEU A 38 -11.72 8.89 -13.01
N SER A 39 -11.71 9.85 -12.08
CA SER A 39 -10.63 10.82 -11.88
C SER A 39 -10.47 11.14 -10.40
N VAL A 40 -9.47 11.95 -10.06
CA VAL A 40 -9.30 12.48 -8.68
C VAL A 40 -10.49 13.30 -8.18
N HIS A 41 -11.40 13.73 -9.06
CA HIS A 41 -12.61 14.48 -8.72
C HIS A 41 -13.86 13.61 -8.61
N SER A 42 -13.76 12.30 -8.87
CA SER A 42 -14.87 11.37 -8.72
C SER A 42 -15.15 11.10 -7.25
N ASP A 43 -16.41 10.78 -6.94
CA ASP A 43 -16.80 10.30 -5.61
C ASP A 43 -15.93 9.12 -5.17
N GLY A 44 -15.62 9.07 -3.88
CA GLY A 44 -14.72 8.06 -3.32
C GLY A 44 -13.23 8.38 -3.48
N ARG A 45 -12.83 9.49 -4.12
CA ARG A 45 -11.41 9.88 -4.31
C ARG A 45 -10.52 8.73 -4.85
N PRO A 46 -10.78 8.21 -6.07
CA PRO A 46 -9.94 7.19 -6.68
C PRO A 46 -8.45 7.60 -6.62
N GLY A 47 -7.62 6.76 -6.00
CA GLY A 47 -6.20 7.02 -5.71
C GLY A 47 -5.83 6.71 -4.25
N ASP A 48 -6.77 6.97 -3.34
CA ASP A 48 -6.72 6.52 -1.94
C ASP A 48 -6.82 4.99 -1.83
N ASP A 49 -6.41 4.43 -0.68
CA ASP A 49 -6.47 2.98 -0.43
C ASP A 49 -7.92 2.48 -0.21
N ALA A 50 -8.80 3.35 0.25
CA ALA A 50 -10.24 3.09 0.32
C ALA A 50 -11.04 4.27 -0.24
N ALA A 51 -12.19 3.97 -0.82
CA ALA A 51 -13.13 4.98 -1.25
C ALA A 51 -13.66 5.77 -0.04
N VAL A 52 -13.53 7.09 -0.09
CA VAL A 52 -13.98 7.99 0.98
C VAL A 52 -15.42 8.46 0.73
N LEU A 53 -16.33 8.12 1.64
CA LEU A 53 -17.73 8.53 1.60
C LEU A 53 -18.06 9.39 2.83
N PRO A 54 -18.27 10.70 2.70
CA PRO A 54 -18.61 11.56 3.83
C PRO A 54 -19.92 11.13 4.51
N ARG A 55 -19.93 11.16 5.84
CA ARG A 55 -21.12 10.98 6.68
C ARG A 55 -21.16 12.03 7.80
N ASP A 56 -22.26 12.08 8.54
CA ASP A 56 -22.29 12.90 9.75
C ASP A 56 -21.24 12.40 10.76
N GLY A 57 -20.38 13.32 11.24
CA GLY A 57 -19.32 13.03 12.19
C GLY A 57 -18.18 12.13 11.68
N GLY A 58 -17.86 12.12 10.38
CA GLY A 58 -16.68 11.47 9.84
C GLY A 58 -16.87 10.88 8.45
N TYR A 59 -16.29 9.71 8.21
CA TYR A 59 -16.27 9.05 6.91
C TYR A 59 -16.64 7.58 7.04
N ASP A 60 -17.41 7.10 6.08
CA ASP A 60 -17.52 5.69 5.74
C ASP A 60 -16.45 5.39 4.67
N LEU A 61 -15.79 4.23 4.81
CA LEU A 61 -14.70 3.81 3.95
C LEU A 61 -15.05 2.48 3.28
N PHE A 62 -14.74 2.36 1.99
CA PHE A 62 -15.01 1.14 1.22
C PHE A 62 -13.82 0.76 0.35
N ALA A 63 -13.26 -0.43 0.57
CA ALA A 63 -12.16 -0.97 -0.21
C ALA A 63 -12.51 -2.37 -0.73
N GLY A 64 -11.77 -2.84 -1.73
CA GLY A 64 -11.95 -4.18 -2.27
C GLY A 64 -10.78 -4.63 -3.12
N GLU A 65 -10.48 -5.93 -3.01
CA GLU A 65 -9.35 -6.55 -3.69
C GLU A 65 -9.78 -7.82 -4.43
N GLY A 66 -9.26 -7.96 -5.65
CA GLY A 66 -9.26 -9.21 -6.41
C GLY A 66 -7.90 -9.89 -6.30
N PHE A 67 -7.89 -11.21 -6.12
CA PHE A 67 -6.66 -11.96 -5.89
C PHE A 67 -6.12 -12.59 -7.17
N ILE A 68 -4.78 -12.58 -7.32
CA ILE A 68 -4.09 -13.20 -8.45
C ILE A 68 -4.43 -14.69 -8.48
N PRO A 69 -5.03 -15.23 -9.56
CA PRO A 69 -5.48 -16.63 -9.59
C PRO A 69 -4.36 -17.63 -9.28
N ALA A 70 -3.15 -17.40 -9.80
CA ALA A 70 -1.99 -18.25 -9.50
C ALA A 70 -1.63 -18.28 -8.00
N PHE A 71 -1.76 -17.15 -7.30
CA PHE A 71 -1.53 -17.08 -5.85
C PHE A 71 -2.59 -17.88 -5.10
N VAL A 72 -3.88 -17.66 -5.43
CA VAL A 72 -5.01 -18.38 -4.81
C VAL A 72 -4.86 -19.89 -4.98
N ASN A 73 -4.48 -20.37 -6.17
CA ASN A 73 -4.27 -21.80 -6.42
C ASN A 73 -3.05 -22.36 -5.70
N SER A 74 -1.96 -21.60 -5.61
CA SER A 74 -0.70 -22.08 -5.00
C SER A 74 -0.74 -22.14 -3.46
N ALA A 75 -1.52 -21.26 -2.83
CA ALA A 75 -1.56 -21.11 -1.38
C ALA A 75 -2.96 -20.67 -0.91
N PRO A 76 -4.02 -21.50 -1.10
CA PRO A 76 -5.41 -21.06 -0.95
C PRO A 76 -5.76 -20.58 0.46
N TRP A 77 -5.27 -21.26 1.50
CA TRP A 77 -5.47 -20.80 2.87
C TRP A 77 -4.82 -19.43 3.12
N PHE A 78 -3.60 -19.25 2.63
CA PHE A 78 -2.90 -17.98 2.79
C PHE A 78 -3.55 -16.86 1.97
N ALA A 79 -4.04 -17.16 0.76
CA ALA A 79 -4.82 -16.21 -0.03
C ALA A 79 -6.11 -15.79 0.70
N GLY A 80 -6.81 -16.73 1.35
CA GLY A 80 -7.95 -16.43 2.22
C GLY A 80 -7.57 -15.52 3.39
N TRP A 81 -6.44 -15.79 4.06
CA TRP A 81 -5.95 -14.90 5.12
C TRP A 81 -5.68 -13.49 4.58
N CYS A 82 -4.94 -13.39 3.48
CA CYS A 82 -4.63 -12.11 2.84
C CYS A 82 -5.89 -11.35 2.43
N ALA A 83 -6.96 -12.02 1.96
CA ALA A 83 -8.21 -11.37 1.57
C ALA A 83 -8.82 -10.50 2.68
N VAL A 84 -8.67 -10.88 3.93
CA VAL A 84 -9.08 -10.04 5.07
C VAL A 84 -7.98 -9.05 5.44
N MET A 85 -6.73 -9.52 5.58
CA MET A 85 -5.61 -8.71 6.07
C MET A 85 -5.34 -7.45 5.23
N VAL A 86 -5.28 -7.59 3.90
CA VAL A 86 -4.96 -6.46 3.00
C VAL A 86 -6.07 -5.40 3.04
N ASN A 87 -7.32 -5.85 3.02
CA ASN A 87 -8.49 -4.98 3.11
C ASN A 87 -8.55 -4.26 4.47
N VAL A 88 -8.23 -4.95 5.58
CA VAL A 88 -8.11 -4.30 6.90
C VAL A 88 -7.01 -3.24 6.89
N SER A 89 -5.89 -3.52 6.22
CA SER A 89 -4.77 -2.59 6.06
C SER A 89 -5.17 -1.36 5.25
N ASP A 90 -5.92 -1.50 4.15
CA ASP A 90 -6.44 -0.37 3.37
C ASP A 90 -7.31 0.57 4.22
N ILE A 91 -8.18 0.00 5.07
CA ILE A 91 -9.01 0.80 5.98
C ILE A 91 -8.14 1.52 7.02
N ALA A 92 -7.15 0.83 7.60
CA ALA A 92 -6.24 1.43 8.58
C ALA A 92 -5.37 2.53 7.95
N ALA A 93 -4.87 2.33 6.73
CA ALA A 93 -4.07 3.30 5.98
C ALA A 93 -4.81 4.63 5.77
N MET A 94 -6.14 4.59 5.73
CA MET A 94 -7.01 5.76 5.63
C MET A 94 -7.36 6.40 6.99
N GLY A 95 -6.77 5.95 8.10
CA GLY A 95 -7.11 6.39 9.46
C GLY A 95 -8.39 5.75 10.01
N GLY A 96 -8.85 4.66 9.38
CA GLY A 96 -10.12 4.01 9.69
C GLY A 96 -10.00 2.75 10.52
N ARG A 97 -11.14 2.32 11.06
CA ARG A 97 -11.33 1.04 11.75
C ARG A 97 -12.27 0.16 10.94
N ALA A 98 -11.86 -1.08 10.70
CA ALA A 98 -12.65 -2.07 9.96
C ALA A 98 -13.95 -2.42 10.69
N VAL A 99 -15.04 -2.58 9.95
CA VAL A 99 -16.37 -2.87 10.50
C VAL A 99 -16.92 -4.20 9.99
N ALA A 100 -16.79 -4.49 8.69
CA ALA A 100 -17.34 -5.70 8.10
C ALA A 100 -16.66 -6.06 6.78
N VAL A 101 -16.50 -7.36 6.51
CA VAL A 101 -15.96 -7.88 5.26
C VAL A 101 -17.02 -8.71 4.55
N VAL A 102 -17.08 -8.60 3.22
CA VAL A 102 -17.83 -9.52 2.34
C VAL A 102 -16.88 -10.22 1.37
N ASP A 103 -17.17 -11.48 1.06
CA ASP A 103 -16.36 -12.30 0.14
C ASP A 103 -17.05 -12.54 -1.21
N GLN A 104 -16.26 -12.81 -2.24
CA GLN A 104 -16.72 -13.42 -3.48
C GLN A 104 -15.81 -14.60 -3.82
N ILE A 105 -16.37 -15.81 -3.77
CA ILE A 105 -15.63 -17.06 -3.98
C ILE A 105 -16.29 -17.85 -5.11
N TRP A 106 -15.52 -18.11 -6.16
CA TRP A 106 -15.92 -19.03 -7.22
C TRP A 106 -14.96 -20.20 -7.18
N ALA A 107 -15.47 -21.42 -7.17
CA ALA A 107 -14.66 -22.63 -7.13
C ALA A 107 -15.30 -23.78 -7.93
N PRO A 108 -14.51 -24.79 -8.35
CA PRO A 108 -15.02 -25.98 -9.01
C PRO A 108 -15.93 -26.83 -8.15
N ASP A 109 -15.68 -26.85 -6.85
CA ASP A 109 -16.43 -27.60 -5.85
C ASP A 109 -16.18 -26.99 -4.45
N PRO A 110 -16.95 -27.40 -3.43
CA PRO A 110 -16.76 -26.90 -2.07
C PRO A 110 -15.39 -27.23 -1.46
N GLU A 111 -14.75 -28.34 -1.86
CA GLU A 111 -13.46 -28.77 -1.30
C GLU A 111 -12.32 -27.86 -1.77
N ALA A 112 -12.36 -27.42 -3.03
CA ALA A 112 -11.42 -26.45 -3.57
C ALA A 112 -11.52 -25.08 -2.86
N ALA A 113 -12.73 -24.67 -2.46
CA ALA A 113 -12.94 -23.41 -1.73
C ALA A 113 -12.59 -23.50 -0.25
N ARG A 114 -12.66 -24.69 0.36
CA ARG A 114 -12.55 -24.89 1.81
C ARG A 114 -11.31 -24.24 2.43
N PRO A 115 -10.09 -24.40 1.91
CA PRO A 115 -8.91 -23.78 2.51
C PRO A 115 -8.96 -22.25 2.49
N VAL A 116 -9.51 -21.65 1.41
CA VAL A 116 -9.67 -20.19 1.30
C VAL A 116 -10.61 -19.70 2.41
N MET A 117 -11.76 -20.32 2.57
CA MET A 117 -12.74 -19.95 3.61
C MET A 117 -12.17 -20.13 5.02
N GLU A 118 -11.38 -21.18 5.26
CA GLU A 118 -10.68 -21.40 6.53
C GLU A 118 -9.66 -20.28 6.82
N GLY A 119 -8.91 -19.83 5.81
CA GLY A 119 -7.98 -18.72 5.92
C GLY A 119 -8.66 -17.39 6.20
N MET A 120 -9.75 -17.10 5.48
CA MET A 120 -10.57 -15.89 5.70
C MET A 120 -11.14 -15.88 7.12
N ARG A 121 -11.69 -17.00 7.60
CA ARG A 121 -12.21 -17.11 8.96
C ARG A 121 -11.12 -16.84 10.00
N ALA A 122 -9.95 -17.46 9.84
CA ALA A 122 -8.83 -17.28 10.76
C ALA A 122 -8.36 -15.82 10.82
N ALA A 123 -8.26 -15.14 9.68
CA ALA A 123 -7.88 -13.74 9.64
C ALA A 123 -8.98 -12.82 10.20
N ALA A 124 -10.25 -13.07 9.89
CA ALA A 124 -11.39 -12.34 10.46
C ALA A 124 -11.40 -12.43 12.00
N GLU A 125 -11.17 -13.63 12.55
CA GLU A 125 -11.00 -13.84 13.98
C GLU A 125 -9.76 -13.10 14.52
N ALA A 126 -8.62 -13.15 13.84
CA ALA A 126 -7.39 -12.48 14.28
C ALA A 126 -7.51 -10.95 14.30
N TYR A 127 -8.05 -10.35 13.23
CA TYR A 127 -8.24 -8.90 13.10
C TYR A 127 -9.49 -8.37 13.80
N GLY A 128 -10.38 -9.26 14.27
CA GLY A 128 -11.58 -8.87 15.00
C GLY A 128 -12.64 -8.18 14.12
N VAL A 129 -12.67 -8.52 12.82
CA VAL A 129 -13.64 -8.00 11.85
C VAL A 129 -14.55 -9.14 11.38
N PRO A 130 -15.88 -9.00 11.44
CA PRO A 130 -16.79 -10.06 11.02
C PRO A 130 -16.86 -10.20 9.49
N LEU A 131 -16.92 -11.45 9.03
CA LEU A 131 -17.40 -11.81 7.69
C LEU A 131 -18.94 -11.76 7.73
N VAL A 132 -19.55 -10.84 6.98
CA VAL A 132 -21.01 -10.56 7.09
C VAL A 132 -21.84 -11.06 5.90
N GLY A 133 -21.21 -11.71 4.93
CA GLY A 133 -21.87 -12.28 3.76
C GLY A 133 -20.98 -12.23 2.54
N GLY A 134 -21.55 -12.52 1.37
CA GLY A 134 -20.77 -12.60 0.14
C GLY A 134 -21.54 -13.21 -1.02
N HIS A 135 -20.79 -13.62 -2.04
CA HIS A 135 -21.31 -14.36 -3.18
C HIS A 135 -20.45 -15.61 -3.45
N THR A 136 -21.07 -16.79 -3.43
CA THR A 136 -20.36 -18.05 -3.58
C THR A 136 -20.94 -18.92 -4.70
N ASN A 137 -20.07 -19.50 -5.53
CA ASN A 137 -20.42 -20.47 -6.55
C ASN A 137 -19.44 -21.66 -6.52
N PHE A 138 -19.97 -22.89 -6.40
CA PHE A 138 -19.18 -24.14 -6.37
C PHE A 138 -19.32 -24.97 -7.65
N ALA A 139 -19.52 -24.31 -8.78
CA ALA A 139 -19.60 -24.90 -10.11
C ALA A 139 -18.85 -24.06 -11.16
N ALA A 140 -17.85 -23.28 -10.73
CA ALA A 140 -16.99 -22.51 -11.61
C ALA A 140 -15.90 -23.40 -12.22
N SER A 141 -15.26 -22.96 -13.31
CA SER A 141 -14.16 -23.74 -13.90
C SER A 141 -12.87 -23.68 -13.07
N GLU A 142 -12.68 -22.62 -12.28
CA GLU A 142 -11.45 -22.34 -11.55
C GLU A 142 -11.73 -21.71 -10.19
N LEU A 143 -10.76 -21.81 -9.28
CA LEU A 143 -10.80 -21.13 -7.98
C LEU A 143 -10.40 -19.66 -8.14
N SER A 144 -11.29 -18.75 -7.73
CA SER A 144 -11.05 -17.32 -7.69
C SER A 144 -11.62 -16.69 -6.42
N LEU A 145 -10.99 -15.60 -5.99
CA LEU A 145 -11.24 -14.93 -4.74
C LEU A 145 -11.21 -13.42 -4.93
N ALA A 146 -12.22 -12.75 -4.41
CA ALA A 146 -12.21 -11.33 -4.12
C ALA A 146 -12.84 -11.08 -2.75
N ALA A 147 -12.50 -9.95 -2.14
CA ALA A 147 -13.12 -9.50 -0.91
C ALA A 147 -13.30 -7.99 -0.93
N SER A 148 -14.29 -7.50 -0.21
CA SER A 148 -14.51 -6.07 0.01
C SER A 148 -14.75 -5.81 1.48
N ILE A 149 -14.35 -4.64 1.93
CA ILE A 149 -14.43 -4.24 3.33
C ILE A 149 -15.10 -2.89 3.47
N PHE A 150 -15.88 -2.79 4.53
CA PHE A 150 -16.45 -1.55 5.03
C PHE A 150 -15.75 -1.17 6.33
N GLY A 151 -15.38 0.10 6.43
CA GLY A 151 -14.77 0.69 7.62
C GLY A 151 -15.28 2.10 7.90
N ARG A 152 -14.82 2.67 9.00
CA ARG A 152 -15.16 4.06 9.38
C ARG A 152 -13.94 4.79 9.90
N ALA A 153 -13.86 6.07 9.56
CA ALA A 153 -12.85 6.99 10.08
C ALA A 153 -13.51 8.23 10.68
N ASN A 154 -12.85 8.83 11.66
CA ASN A 154 -13.22 10.14 12.20
C ASN A 154 -12.40 11.26 11.52
N ALA A 155 -11.13 10.98 11.28
CA ALA A 155 -10.18 11.78 10.51
C ALA A 155 -9.49 10.88 9.47
N LEU A 156 -9.05 11.46 8.36
CA LEU A 156 -8.47 10.71 7.24
C LEU A 156 -6.95 10.85 7.22
N ILE A 157 -6.29 9.77 6.80
CA ILE A 157 -4.95 9.84 6.21
C ILE A 157 -5.16 9.63 4.71
N THR A 158 -5.15 10.71 3.95
CA THR A 158 -5.40 10.67 2.51
C THR A 158 -4.09 10.68 1.74
N SER A 159 -4.06 10.12 0.54
CA SER A 159 -2.90 10.10 -0.37
C SER A 159 -2.76 11.37 -1.22
N PHE A 160 -3.67 12.34 -1.05
CA PHE A 160 -3.76 13.55 -1.87
C PHE A 160 -3.11 14.79 -1.28
N ASP A 161 -2.74 14.76 0.00
CA ASP A 161 -2.41 15.96 0.76
C ASP A 161 -0.92 16.03 1.16
N ALA A 162 -0.04 15.20 0.60
CA ALA A 162 1.39 15.29 0.88
C ALA A 162 1.95 16.64 0.40
N LEU A 163 2.81 17.26 1.21
CA LEU A 163 3.31 18.62 0.95
C LEU A 163 4.82 18.65 0.75
N PRO A 164 5.34 19.42 -0.23
CA PRO A 164 6.78 19.65 -0.35
C PRO A 164 7.36 20.20 0.96
N GLY A 165 8.49 19.62 1.39
CA GLY A 165 9.12 19.93 2.68
C GLY A 165 8.82 18.90 3.78
N ASP A 166 7.76 18.11 3.64
CA ASP A 166 7.50 16.98 4.53
C ASP A 166 8.61 15.92 4.43
N LEU A 167 8.76 15.16 5.51
CA LEU A 167 9.58 13.96 5.56
C LEU A 167 8.76 12.76 5.09
N LEU A 168 9.38 11.89 4.28
CA LEU A 168 8.79 10.62 3.91
C LEU A 168 9.20 9.58 4.94
N VAL A 169 8.21 9.01 5.65
CA VAL A 169 8.41 7.98 6.67
C VAL A 169 7.91 6.64 6.14
N ALA A 170 8.69 5.58 6.32
CA ALA A 170 8.22 4.20 6.15
C ALA A 170 8.08 3.54 7.52
N ALA A 171 6.86 3.15 7.87
CA ALA A 171 6.56 2.37 9.07
C ALA A 171 6.30 0.92 8.67
N ILE A 172 7.19 0.00 9.04
CA ILE A 172 7.12 -1.42 8.65
C ILE A 172 7.35 -2.29 9.88
N ASP A 173 6.52 -3.32 10.06
CA ASP A 173 6.75 -4.30 11.12
C ASP A 173 7.91 -5.23 10.77
N ARG A 174 9.04 -5.05 11.44
CA ARG A 174 10.29 -5.78 11.19
C ARG A 174 10.40 -7.12 11.90
N ARG A 175 9.36 -7.53 12.65
CA ARG A 175 9.26 -8.85 13.28
C ARG A 175 8.88 -9.96 12.29
N GLY A 176 8.45 -9.57 11.09
CA GLY A 176 8.10 -10.50 10.03
C GLY A 176 9.29 -11.16 9.36
N GLU A 177 8.96 -12.02 8.41
CA GLU A 177 9.92 -12.71 7.56
C GLU A 177 9.39 -12.86 6.13
N TYR A 178 10.27 -13.14 5.18
CA TYR A 178 9.84 -13.39 3.81
C TYR A 178 9.05 -14.70 3.72
N SER A 179 7.83 -14.60 3.21
CA SER A 179 6.97 -15.76 2.91
C SER A 179 6.73 -15.83 1.40
N GLY A 180 7.45 -16.72 0.73
CA GLY A 180 7.37 -16.86 -0.74
C GLY A 180 8.15 -15.77 -1.48
N PHE A 181 7.45 -14.97 -2.30
CA PHE A 181 8.03 -13.97 -3.21
C PHE A 181 8.56 -12.73 -2.47
N ASP A 182 7.97 -11.55 -2.74
CA ASP A 182 8.35 -10.29 -2.08
C ASP A 182 7.47 -9.96 -0.87
N ASN A 183 6.70 -10.93 -0.38
CA ASN A 183 5.81 -10.74 0.76
C ASN A 183 6.60 -10.86 2.07
N PHE A 184 6.56 -9.85 2.92
CA PHE A 184 7.18 -9.83 4.24
C PHE A 184 6.10 -9.92 5.32
N GLY A 185 5.86 -11.13 5.82
CA GLY A 185 4.74 -11.46 6.70
C GLY A 185 5.10 -11.33 8.17
N ALA A 186 4.57 -10.31 8.85
CA ALA A 186 4.66 -10.10 10.28
C ALA A 186 3.41 -10.57 11.07
N PHE A 187 2.46 -11.22 10.38
CA PHE A 187 1.28 -11.79 11.01
C PHE A 187 1.45 -13.25 11.47
N LEU A 188 2.47 -13.96 10.95
CA LEU A 188 2.68 -15.38 11.24
C LEU A 188 3.09 -15.56 12.71
N GLY A 189 2.26 -16.26 13.48
CA GLY A 189 2.48 -16.50 14.91
C GLY A 189 2.27 -15.28 15.81
N ALA A 190 1.88 -14.13 15.25
CA ALA A 190 1.55 -12.95 16.02
C ALA A 190 0.21 -13.14 16.76
N PRO A 191 0.12 -12.78 18.05
CA PRO A 191 -1.14 -12.79 18.78
C PRO A 191 -2.17 -11.83 18.17
N ALA A 192 -3.45 -12.21 18.16
CA ALA A 192 -4.53 -11.43 17.57
C ALA A 192 -4.65 -10.02 18.18
N GLU A 193 -4.49 -9.90 19.50
CA GLU A 193 -4.50 -8.61 20.18
C GLU A 193 -3.35 -7.70 19.74
N ARG A 194 -2.20 -8.28 19.36
CA ARG A 194 -1.06 -7.54 18.86
C ARG A 194 -1.36 -6.94 17.49
N LEU A 195 -1.89 -7.75 16.57
CA LEU A 195 -2.27 -7.31 15.22
C LEU A 195 -3.25 -6.14 15.25
N ARG A 196 -4.29 -6.24 16.09
CA ARG A 196 -5.30 -5.18 16.22
C ARG A 196 -4.73 -3.90 16.81
N ALA A 197 -3.96 -4.02 17.90
CA ALA A 197 -3.39 -2.85 18.57
C ALA A 197 -2.28 -2.17 17.76
N ASP A 198 -1.61 -2.89 16.86
CA ASP A 198 -0.62 -2.31 15.96
C ASP A 198 -1.29 -1.50 14.83
N LEU A 199 -2.43 -1.95 14.31
CA LEU A 199 -3.22 -1.20 13.31
C LEU A 199 -3.88 0.05 13.89
N GLU A 200 -4.21 0.04 15.18
CA GLU A 200 -4.83 1.18 15.88
C GLU A 200 -3.97 2.45 15.87
N ILE A 201 -2.65 2.31 15.64
CA ILE A 201 -1.74 3.45 15.48
C ILE A 201 -2.25 4.39 14.38
N LEU A 202 -2.73 3.87 13.25
CA LEU A 202 -3.05 4.71 12.09
C LEU A 202 -4.29 5.60 12.34
N PRO A 203 -5.43 5.10 12.86
CA PRO A 203 -6.51 5.96 13.35
C PRO A 203 -6.05 6.99 14.39
N GLU A 204 -5.20 6.60 15.34
CA GLU A 204 -4.66 7.53 16.35
C GLU A 204 -3.81 8.65 15.73
N LEU A 205 -3.00 8.34 14.71
CA LEU A 205 -2.24 9.35 13.96
C LEU A 205 -3.17 10.33 13.24
N ALA A 206 -4.23 9.82 12.61
CA ALA A 206 -5.22 10.62 11.89
C ALA A 206 -5.97 11.56 12.84
N GLU A 207 -6.49 11.02 13.94
CA GLU A 207 -7.31 11.75 14.93
C GLU A 207 -6.49 12.80 15.70
N ALA A 208 -5.18 12.60 15.82
CA ALA A 208 -4.25 13.55 16.43
C ALA A 208 -3.55 14.46 15.41
N GLU A 209 -3.92 14.40 14.13
CA GLU A 209 -3.36 15.22 13.03
C GLU A 209 -1.82 15.18 12.96
N LEU A 210 -1.24 13.99 13.19
CA LEU A 210 0.21 13.81 13.26
C LEU A 210 0.87 13.61 11.89
N VAL A 211 0.08 13.31 10.86
CA VAL A 211 0.55 13.03 9.50
C VAL A 211 -0.25 13.85 8.49
N THR A 212 0.41 14.27 7.42
CA THR A 212 -0.20 15.07 6.35
C THR A 212 -0.92 14.18 5.34
N ALA A 213 -0.30 13.04 5.00
CA ALA A 213 -0.79 12.10 4.00
C ALA A 213 -0.20 10.71 4.20
N GLY A 214 -0.75 9.71 3.54
CA GLY A 214 -0.19 8.36 3.58
C GLY A 214 -0.81 7.35 2.63
N LYS A 215 -0.19 6.18 2.54
CA LYS A 215 -0.67 4.98 1.83
C LYS A 215 -0.19 3.68 2.46
N ASP A 216 -0.96 2.61 2.29
CA ASP A 216 -0.50 1.22 2.44
C ASP A 216 0.61 0.89 1.40
N ILE A 217 1.69 0.25 1.86
CA ILE A 217 2.71 -0.32 0.98
C ILE A 217 2.20 -1.61 0.33
N SER A 218 1.61 -1.49 -0.87
CA SER A 218 1.06 -2.61 -1.63
C SER A 218 2.11 -3.38 -2.46
N GLN A 219 1.68 -4.26 -3.38
CA GLN A 219 2.56 -5.05 -4.27
C GLN A 219 3.60 -4.25 -5.09
N GLY A 220 3.41 -2.93 -5.25
CA GLY A 220 4.45 -2.06 -5.83
C GLY A 220 5.65 -1.82 -4.90
N GLY A 221 5.58 -2.31 -3.68
CA GLY A 221 6.50 -2.06 -2.58
C GLY A 221 6.65 -0.58 -2.24
N ILE A 222 7.73 -0.27 -1.54
CA ILE A 222 8.04 1.08 -1.04
C ILE A 222 8.09 2.07 -2.20
N VAL A 223 8.87 1.78 -3.25
CA VAL A 223 9.09 2.74 -4.34
C VAL A 223 7.85 2.92 -5.21
N GLY A 224 7.11 1.83 -5.49
CA GLY A 224 5.91 1.88 -6.32
C GLY A 224 4.75 2.55 -5.61
N THR A 225 4.62 2.35 -4.30
CA THR A 225 3.63 3.04 -3.47
C THR A 225 4.00 4.50 -3.29
N GLY A 226 5.28 4.83 -3.09
CA GLY A 226 5.77 6.21 -3.09
C GLY A 226 5.40 6.94 -4.38
N LEU A 227 5.55 6.29 -5.54
CA LEU A 227 5.10 6.85 -6.81
C LEU A 227 3.58 7.13 -6.86
N MET A 228 2.75 6.26 -6.29
CA MET A 228 1.31 6.52 -6.20
C MET A 228 1.01 7.72 -5.31
N LEU A 229 1.60 7.77 -4.13
CA LEU A 229 1.45 8.89 -3.18
C LEU A 229 1.88 10.21 -3.84
N ALA A 230 3.02 10.21 -4.53
CA ALA A 230 3.56 11.36 -5.24
C ALA A 230 2.60 11.86 -6.33
N GLU A 231 2.07 10.98 -7.18
CA GLU A 231 1.14 11.36 -8.26
C GLU A 231 -0.23 11.80 -7.72
N CYS A 232 -0.76 11.12 -6.70
CA CYS A 232 -2.00 11.50 -6.03
C CYS A 232 -1.87 12.91 -5.45
N SER A 233 -0.80 13.21 -4.72
CA SER A 233 -0.57 14.53 -4.11
C SER A 233 -0.06 15.60 -5.09
N GLY A 234 0.47 15.22 -6.25
CA GLY A 234 1.05 16.17 -7.21
C GLY A 234 2.41 16.73 -6.75
N VAL A 235 3.20 15.89 -6.08
CA VAL A 235 4.54 16.21 -5.52
C VAL A 235 5.61 15.28 -6.09
N GLY A 236 6.88 15.61 -5.87
CA GLY A 236 8.02 14.72 -6.09
C GLY A 236 8.42 14.00 -4.80
N LEU A 237 9.26 12.97 -4.92
CA LEU A 237 9.85 12.27 -3.78
C LEU A 237 11.35 12.01 -4.02
N ASP A 238 12.15 12.26 -2.99
CA ASP A 238 13.50 11.71 -2.89
C ASP A 238 13.49 10.60 -1.85
N ILE A 239 13.79 9.36 -2.27
CA ILE A 239 13.86 8.18 -1.41
C ILE A 239 15.33 7.82 -1.18
N ASP A 240 15.79 7.97 0.06
CA ASP A 240 17.14 7.66 0.49
C ASP A 240 17.31 6.15 0.66
N VAL A 241 18.11 5.55 -0.22
CA VAL A 241 18.34 4.10 -0.23
C VAL A 241 19.16 3.65 0.98
N ALA A 242 20.04 4.51 1.50
CA ALA A 242 20.85 4.20 2.68
C ALA A 242 20.01 4.20 3.97
N ALA A 243 18.91 4.96 4.00
CA ALA A 243 18.02 5.07 5.17
C ALA A 243 17.06 3.88 5.36
N LEU A 244 16.88 3.02 4.36
CA LEU A 244 15.85 1.97 4.36
C LEU A 244 16.13 0.76 5.27
N ASP A 245 17.37 0.60 5.74
CA ASP A 245 17.84 -0.47 6.64
C ASP A 245 17.18 -1.86 6.39
N PRO A 246 17.46 -2.52 5.26
CA PRO A 246 16.80 -3.78 4.90
C PRO A 246 17.15 -4.93 5.86
N PRO A 247 16.29 -5.96 6.02
CA PRO A 247 16.63 -7.09 6.89
C PRO A 247 17.92 -7.77 6.42
N ALA A 248 18.71 -8.31 7.35
CA ALA A 248 20.00 -8.92 7.05
C ALA A 248 19.89 -9.92 5.88
N GLY A 249 20.78 -9.79 4.89
CA GLY A 249 20.79 -10.61 3.68
C GLY A 249 19.78 -10.21 2.59
N THR A 250 19.01 -9.14 2.78
CA THR A 250 18.08 -8.61 1.78
C THR A 250 18.76 -7.58 0.89
N ALA A 251 18.74 -7.80 -0.42
CA ALA A 251 19.25 -6.81 -1.38
C ALA A 251 18.38 -5.54 -1.35
N PRO A 252 18.96 -4.32 -1.43
CA PRO A 252 18.21 -3.06 -1.40
C PRO A 252 17.10 -2.99 -2.44
N ALA A 253 17.38 -3.42 -3.68
CA ALA A 253 16.37 -3.46 -4.75
C ALA A 253 15.18 -4.37 -4.42
N ARG A 254 15.39 -5.48 -3.71
CA ARG A 254 14.29 -6.33 -3.24
C ARG A 254 13.47 -5.62 -2.18
N TRP A 255 14.13 -5.01 -1.20
CA TRP A 255 13.44 -4.28 -0.12
C TRP A 255 12.58 -3.13 -0.62
N LEU A 256 13.07 -2.37 -1.61
CA LEU A 256 12.32 -1.30 -2.27
C LEU A 256 11.03 -1.77 -2.96
N ARG A 257 10.93 -3.04 -3.34
CA ARG A 257 9.72 -3.66 -3.94
C ARG A 257 8.99 -4.64 -3.01
N THR A 258 9.40 -4.73 -1.75
CA THR A 258 8.79 -5.64 -0.77
C THR A 258 7.37 -5.22 -0.44
N PHE A 259 6.47 -6.20 -0.35
CA PHE A 259 5.11 -6.06 0.15
C PHE A 259 5.05 -6.53 1.62
N PRO A 260 5.12 -5.63 2.61
CA PRO A 260 4.97 -5.98 4.01
C PRO A 260 3.50 -6.21 4.38
N SER A 261 3.22 -7.17 5.27
CA SER A 261 1.86 -7.37 5.79
C SER A 261 1.40 -6.28 6.77
N PHE A 262 2.34 -5.48 7.25
CA PHE A 262 2.11 -4.23 7.97
C PHE A 262 3.17 -3.25 7.46
N GLY A 263 2.76 -2.32 6.59
CA GLY A 263 3.65 -1.30 6.07
C GLY A 263 2.92 -0.11 5.49
N PHE A 264 3.36 1.08 5.89
CA PHE A 264 2.75 2.33 5.50
C PHE A 264 3.82 3.36 5.11
N LEU A 265 3.53 4.13 4.07
CA LEU A 265 4.26 5.35 3.74
C LEU A 265 3.47 6.54 4.24
N LEU A 266 4.13 7.44 4.96
CA LEU A 266 3.53 8.61 5.57
C LEU A 266 4.31 9.87 5.17
N SER A 267 3.59 10.92 4.79
CA SER A 267 4.10 12.28 4.68
C SER A 267 3.92 12.96 6.03
N VAL A 268 5.01 13.45 6.62
CA VAL A 268 5.01 13.98 7.98
C VAL A 268 5.74 15.31 8.04
N ALA A 269 5.09 16.34 8.60
CA ALA A 269 5.72 17.61 8.84
C ALA A 269 6.98 17.45 9.73
N PRO A 270 8.08 18.18 9.48
CA PRO A 270 9.34 17.99 10.21
C PRO A 270 9.25 18.14 11.72
N ASP A 271 8.36 19.00 12.23
CA ASP A 271 8.12 19.22 13.66
C ASP A 271 7.25 18.12 14.31
N MET A 272 6.52 17.34 13.50
CA MET A 272 5.67 16.24 13.96
C MET A 272 6.36 14.87 13.89
N VAL A 273 7.52 14.77 13.24
CA VAL A 273 8.18 13.50 12.96
C VAL A 273 8.53 12.71 14.23
N GLU A 274 9.16 13.34 15.23
CA GLU A 274 9.56 12.63 16.45
C GLU A 274 8.34 12.07 17.20
N THR A 275 7.26 12.85 17.25
CA THR A 275 6.00 12.43 17.88
C THR A 275 5.36 11.27 17.12
N THR A 276 5.37 11.31 15.79
CA THR A 276 4.85 10.23 14.94
C THR A 276 5.66 8.95 15.12
N LEU A 277 6.99 9.02 15.04
CA LEU A 277 7.87 7.86 15.23
C LEU A 277 7.71 7.23 16.62
N ALA A 278 7.50 8.04 17.65
CA ALA A 278 7.26 7.55 19.00
C ALA A 278 6.00 6.67 19.12
N ARG A 279 4.95 6.92 18.32
CA ARG A 279 3.74 6.08 18.30
C ARG A 279 4.04 4.65 17.85
N PHE A 280 4.85 4.50 16.80
CA PHE A 280 5.31 3.20 16.32
C PHE A 280 6.30 2.54 17.29
N ALA A 281 7.22 3.31 17.88
CA ALA A 281 8.22 2.79 18.81
C ALA A 281 7.60 2.17 20.08
N VAL A 282 6.53 2.76 20.62
CA VAL A 282 5.77 2.19 21.77
C VAL A 282 5.23 0.79 21.45
N ARG A 283 4.99 0.52 20.16
CA ARG A 283 4.50 -0.74 19.63
C ARG A 283 5.60 -1.60 19.03
N ASP A 284 6.88 -1.29 19.25
CA ASP A 284 8.01 -2.03 18.67
C ASP A 284 7.87 -2.25 17.15
N ILE A 285 7.33 -1.23 16.47
CA ILE A 285 7.25 -1.15 15.01
C ILE A 285 8.31 -0.16 14.56
N ARG A 286 9.08 -0.55 13.55
CA ARG A 286 10.12 0.30 13.00
C ARG A 286 9.47 1.34 12.08
N ALA A 287 9.64 2.61 12.42
CA ALA A 287 9.34 3.71 11.53
C ALA A 287 10.60 4.56 11.34
N ASP A 288 11.00 4.77 10.09
CA ASP A 288 12.21 5.53 9.74
C ASP A 288 11.86 6.63 8.74
N VAL A 289 12.55 7.77 8.86
CA VAL A 289 12.57 8.77 7.79
C VAL A 289 13.43 8.20 6.66
N ILE A 290 12.80 7.91 5.53
CA ILE A 290 13.43 7.29 4.36
C ILE A 290 13.59 8.27 3.21
N GLY A 291 13.31 9.55 3.43
CA GLY A 291 13.30 10.52 2.33
C GLY A 291 12.57 11.80 2.65
N ARG A 292 12.27 12.55 1.58
CA ARG A 292 11.58 13.84 1.65
C ARG A 292 10.60 14.00 0.50
N VAL A 293 9.54 14.74 0.76
CA VAL A 293 8.60 15.21 -0.26
C VAL A 293 9.16 16.47 -0.89
N THR A 294 9.25 16.48 -2.22
CA THR A 294 9.85 17.56 -3.01
C THR A 294 8.82 18.20 -3.95
N GLU A 295 9.15 19.37 -4.48
CA GLU A 295 8.35 19.96 -5.55
C GLU A 295 8.55 19.22 -6.88
N GLY A 296 7.52 19.15 -7.71
CA GLY A 296 7.60 18.58 -9.06
C GLY A 296 6.88 17.23 -9.18
N SER A 297 7.32 16.41 -10.14
CA SER A 297 6.66 15.14 -10.50
C SER A 297 7.60 13.93 -10.52
N THR A 298 8.84 14.11 -10.07
CA THR A 298 9.86 13.08 -10.13
C THR A 298 9.95 12.33 -8.82
N VAL A 299 9.98 11.01 -8.91
CA VAL A 299 10.44 10.12 -7.84
C VAL A 299 11.87 9.73 -8.15
N ARG A 300 12.78 9.98 -7.21
CA ARG A 300 14.21 9.70 -7.33
C ARG A 300 14.68 8.79 -6.20
N LEU A 301 15.65 7.94 -6.51
CA LEU A 301 16.44 7.24 -5.51
C LEU A 301 17.69 8.07 -5.24
N VAL A 302 18.01 8.28 -3.97
CA VAL A 302 19.18 9.07 -3.55
C VAL A 302 20.07 8.28 -2.58
N ASP A 303 21.37 8.60 -2.59
CA ASP A 303 22.38 8.09 -1.64
C ASP A 303 23.46 9.17 -1.51
N GLY A 304 23.46 9.91 -0.40
CA GLY A 304 24.31 11.08 -0.22
C GLY A 304 24.04 12.17 -1.28
N GLU A 305 25.06 12.49 -2.09
CA GLU A 305 24.94 13.47 -3.19
C GLU A 305 24.48 12.83 -4.52
N ASP A 306 24.49 11.50 -4.61
CA ASP A 306 24.08 10.79 -5.82
C ASP A 306 22.55 10.68 -5.89
N ALA A 307 22.01 10.87 -7.09
CA ALA A 307 20.58 10.72 -7.37
C ALA A 307 20.35 10.02 -8.71
N ALA A 308 19.36 9.14 -8.75
CA ALA A 308 18.89 8.50 -9.97
C ALA A 308 17.38 8.70 -10.11
N LEU A 309 16.94 9.16 -11.29
CA LEU A 309 15.51 9.19 -11.62
C LEU A 309 14.98 7.77 -11.60
N PHE A 310 13.93 7.53 -10.80
CA PHE A 310 13.14 6.30 -10.86
C PHE A 310 11.94 6.49 -11.79
N TRP A 311 11.17 7.56 -11.64
CA TRP A 311 9.99 7.79 -12.46
C TRP A 311 9.63 9.27 -12.52
N ASP A 312 9.11 9.73 -13.67
CA ASP A 312 8.44 11.04 -13.79
C ASP A 312 7.02 10.80 -14.29
N TYR A 313 6.04 11.04 -13.42
CA TYR A 313 4.63 10.77 -13.75
C TYR A 313 4.00 11.86 -14.63
N ARG A 314 4.71 12.99 -14.86
CA ARG A 314 4.31 13.97 -15.87
C ARG A 314 4.50 13.42 -17.28
N ASP A 315 5.61 12.74 -17.51
CA ASP A 315 5.95 12.13 -18.79
C ASP A 315 5.27 10.77 -18.97
N THR A 316 5.23 9.97 -17.90
CA THR A 316 4.62 8.64 -17.90
C THR A 316 3.65 8.51 -16.73
N PRO A 317 2.37 8.88 -16.87
CA PRO A 317 1.39 8.75 -15.79
C PRO A 317 1.33 7.32 -15.26
N TYR A 318 1.27 7.15 -13.93
CA TYR A 318 1.29 5.84 -13.30
C TYR A 318 -0.12 5.36 -12.95
N LEU A 319 -0.84 6.13 -12.12
CA LEU A 319 -2.27 5.99 -11.90
C LEU A 319 -3.08 6.77 -12.94
N GLY A 320 -2.58 7.90 -13.46
CA GLY A 320 -3.24 8.64 -14.54
C GLY A 320 -4.62 9.20 -14.20
N LEU A 321 -4.87 9.49 -12.91
CA LEU A 321 -6.18 9.92 -12.40
C LEU A 321 -6.40 11.43 -12.50
N ARG A 322 -5.33 12.20 -12.68
CA ARG A 322 -5.40 13.63 -13.01
C ARG A 322 -5.60 13.74 -14.52
N ALA A 323 -6.74 14.28 -14.95
CA ALA A 323 -7.01 14.48 -16.37
C ALA A 323 -5.88 15.31 -16.99
N LYS A 324 -5.50 15.01 -18.25
CA LYS A 324 -4.73 15.97 -19.03
C LYS A 324 -5.59 17.23 -19.10
N GLU A 325 -5.09 18.34 -18.55
CA GLU A 325 -5.64 19.65 -18.93
C GLU A 325 -5.72 19.66 -20.46
N PRO A 326 -6.88 20.00 -21.06
CA PRO A 326 -6.94 20.11 -22.49
C PRO A 326 -5.86 21.12 -22.90
N ALA A 327 -4.86 20.65 -23.65
CA ALA A 327 -3.87 21.53 -24.24
C ALA A 327 -4.64 22.61 -24.97
N HIS A 328 -4.56 23.84 -24.47
CA HIS A 328 -5.29 24.97 -25.02
C HIS A 328 -5.09 24.99 -26.54
N ALA A 329 -6.20 24.89 -27.27
CA ALA A 329 -6.28 25.15 -28.70
C ALA A 329 -6.25 26.65 -28.96
#